data_AF-A0A0P7NYP6-F1
#
_entry.id   AF-A0A0P7NYP6-F1
#
_cell.length_a   1.000
_cell.length_b   1.000
_cell.length_c   1.000
_cell.angle_alpha   90.00
_cell.angle_beta   90.00
_cell.angle_gamma   90.00
#
_symmetry.space_group_name_H-M   'P 1'
#
loop_
_entity.id
_entity.type
_entity.pdbx_description
1 polymer ?
#
loop_
_entity_poly.entity_id
_entity_poly.type
_entity_poly.pdbx_seq_one_letter_code
_entity_poly.pdbx_strand_id
1 'polypeptide(L)'
;MGRFDEWLDDTRPVTVAPVTGIGDTIGMLMSHGNISPYIMAWLITVLIRLATGQGVVSAMTAAGIISAAILDPATGQLVGVDPVLLVLATAAGSNTLTHINDASFWLFKGYFDLSVKDTLKTWGLLELVNSVVGLIIVLIISMIA
;
A
#
# COMPACT_ATOMS: atom_id res chain seq x y z
N MET A 1 31.48 -1.21 2.06
CA MET A 1 30.66 -1.76 0.96
C MET A 1 30.67 -3.27 1.17
N GLY A 2 29.57 -3.84 1.69
CA GLY A 2 29.51 -5.26 2.08
C GLY A 2 29.73 -6.18 0.88
N ARG A 3 30.31 -7.35 1.14
CA ARG A 3 30.79 -8.28 0.12
C ARG A 3 29.60 -9.14 -0.35
N PHE A 4 29.37 -9.24 -1.66
CA PHE A 4 28.17 -9.85 -2.27
C PHE A 4 27.92 -11.31 -1.86
N ASP A 5 28.94 -12.01 -1.40
CA ASP A 5 28.91 -13.38 -0.87
C ASP A 5 28.21 -13.50 0.49
N GLU A 6 28.23 -12.45 1.33
CA GLU A 6 27.55 -12.46 2.64
C GLU A 6 26.01 -12.49 2.53
N TRP A 7 25.47 -12.08 1.37
CA TRP A 7 24.03 -12.07 1.09
C TRP A 7 23.48 -13.42 0.66
N LEU A 8 24.33 -14.31 0.14
CA LEU A 8 23.93 -15.61 -0.38
C LEU A 8 23.95 -16.69 0.71
N ASP A 9 24.80 -16.52 1.73
CA ASP A 9 24.91 -17.44 2.87
C ASP A 9 23.91 -17.11 4.02
N ASP A 10 23.08 -16.09 3.84
CA ASP A 10 22.07 -15.73 4.82
C ASP A 10 20.87 -16.69 4.76
N THR A 11 20.97 -17.77 5.55
CA THR A 11 19.92 -18.79 5.75
C THR A 11 18.83 -18.37 6.73
N ARG A 12 18.89 -17.14 7.27
CA ARG A 12 17.76 -16.59 8.03
C ARG A 12 16.56 -16.52 7.08
N PRO A 13 15.33 -16.80 7.56
CA PRO A 13 14.14 -16.62 6.72
C PRO A 13 14.23 -15.22 6.11
N VAL A 14 14.10 -15.12 4.78
CA VAL A 14 14.09 -13.89 3.97
C VAL A 14 12.90 -13.02 4.37
N THR A 15 12.94 -12.57 5.61
CA THR A 15 12.14 -11.51 6.17
C THR A 15 12.89 -10.27 5.70
N VAL A 16 12.43 -9.72 4.59
CA VAL A 16 12.78 -8.38 4.12
C VAL A 16 12.27 -7.38 5.17
N ALA A 17 12.90 -7.37 6.34
CA ALA A 17 12.77 -6.31 7.30
C ALA A 17 13.36 -5.06 6.61
N PRO A 18 12.62 -3.93 6.54
CA PRO A 18 13.19 -2.69 6.06
C PRO A 18 14.37 -2.37 6.98
N VAL A 19 15.59 -2.44 6.46
CA VAL A 19 16.85 -2.14 7.16
C VAL A 19 16.85 -0.70 7.74
N THR A 20 15.88 0.11 7.33
CA THR A 20 15.66 1.49 7.73
C THR A 20 14.88 1.67 9.04
N GLY A 21 14.29 0.61 9.62
CA GLY A 21 13.47 0.70 10.85
C GLY A 21 12.09 1.34 10.65
N ILE A 22 11.67 1.53 9.39
CA ILE A 22 10.38 2.17 9.08
C ILE A 22 9.19 1.30 9.50
N GLY A 23 9.34 -0.03 9.44
CA GLY A 23 8.34 -1.00 9.91
C GLY A 23 8.10 -0.87 11.41
N ASP A 24 9.17 -0.81 12.21
CA ASP A 24 9.09 -0.61 13.67
C ASP A 24 8.41 0.70 14.03
N THR A 25 8.74 1.77 13.30
CA THR A 25 8.14 3.09 13.51
C THR A 25 6.64 3.07 13.22
N ILE A 26 6.22 2.42 12.13
CA ILE A 26 4.81 2.28 11.76
C ILE A 26 4.07 1.38 12.77
N GLY A 27 4.67 0.26 13.17
CA GLY A 27 4.11 -0.62 14.20
C GLY A 27 3.93 0.09 15.56
N MET A 28 4.89 0.95 15.93
CA MET A 28 4.77 1.81 17.11
C MET A 28 3.63 2.83 16.98
N LEU A 29 3.48 3.48 15.82
CA LEU A 29 2.37 4.40 15.56
C LEU A 29 1.01 3.70 15.64
N MET A 30 0.92 2.47 15.12
CA MET A 30 -0.31 1.67 15.18
C MET A 30 -0.66 1.24 16.60
N SER A 31 0.33 0.79 17.38
CA SER A 31 0.13 0.33 18.76
C SER A 31 -0.21 1.47 19.72
N HIS A 32 0.40 2.65 19.57
CA HIS A 32 0.14 3.81 20.44
C HIS A 32 -1.05 4.66 19.98
N GLY A 33 -1.31 4.71 18.67
CA GLY A 33 -2.33 5.57 18.08
C GLY A 33 -3.74 4.96 18.04
N ASN A 34 -3.91 3.68 18.40
CA ASN A 34 -5.16 2.92 18.21
C ASN A 34 -5.70 3.04 16.77
N ILE A 35 -4.79 3.09 15.79
CA ILE A 35 -5.13 3.25 14.37
C ILE A 35 -5.41 1.87 13.79
N SER A 36 -6.53 1.73 13.08
CA SER A 36 -6.86 0.49 12.36
C SER A 36 -5.74 0.10 11.40
N PRO A 37 -5.25 -1.15 11.44
CA PRO A 37 -4.25 -1.65 10.49
C PRO A 37 -4.66 -1.50 9.02
N TYR A 38 -5.95 -1.62 8.72
CA TYR A 38 -6.48 -1.45 7.37
C TYR A 38 -6.36 -0.02 6.87
N ILE A 39 -6.62 0.97 7.75
CA ILE A 39 -6.45 2.39 7.42
C ILE A 39 -4.98 2.70 7.19
N MET A 40 -4.10 2.17 8.04
CA MET A 40 -2.65 2.38 7.89
C MET A 40 -2.13 1.78 6.59
N ALA A 41 -2.55 0.55 6.27
CA ALA A 41 -2.21 -0.12 5.02
C ALA A 41 -2.62 0.68 3.79
N TRP A 42 -3.88 1.14 3.78
CA TRP A 42 -4.41 2.00 2.72
C TRP A 42 -3.62 3.30 2.61
N LEU A 43 -3.36 3.98 3.72
CA LEU A 43 -2.68 5.28 3.74
C LEU A 43 -1.25 5.20 3.22
N ILE A 44 -0.47 4.21 3.68
CA ILE A 44 0.90 3.98 3.20
C ILE A 44 0.88 3.74 1.69
N THR A 45 -0.07 2.92 1.22
CA THR A 45 -0.20 2.62 -0.21
C THR A 45 -0.54 3.86 -1.01
N VAL A 46 -1.45 4.71 -0.54
CA VAL A 46 -1.83 5.99 -1.16
C VAL A 46 -0.61 6.91 -1.28
N LEU A 47 0.17 7.06 -0.21
CA LEU A 47 1.35 7.93 -0.22
C LEU A 47 2.38 7.46 -1.24
N ILE A 48 2.64 6.15 -1.29
CA ILE A 48 3.53 5.58 -2.30
C ILE A 48 2.93 5.75 -3.69
N ARG A 49 1.61 5.61 -3.87
CA ARG A 49 0.91 5.81 -5.13
C ARG A 49 1.08 7.21 -5.69
N LEU A 50 0.96 8.22 -4.84
CA LEU A 50 1.19 9.62 -5.21
C LEU A 50 2.65 9.88 -5.59
N ALA A 51 3.60 9.18 -4.94
CA ALA A 51 5.03 9.32 -5.24
C ALA A 51 5.46 8.58 -6.51
N THR A 52 5.01 7.35 -6.73
CA THR A 52 5.49 6.47 -7.80
C THR A 52 4.63 6.49 -9.06
N GLY A 53 3.35 6.88 -8.97
CA GLY A 53 2.45 6.90 -10.11
C GLY A 53 2.10 5.54 -10.72
N GLN A 54 2.48 4.41 -10.09
CA GLN A 54 2.18 3.05 -10.58
C GLN A 54 1.55 2.16 -9.51
N GLY A 55 0.33 1.66 -9.77
CA GLY A 55 -0.49 0.96 -8.77
C GLY A 55 0.17 -0.30 -8.24
N VAL A 56 0.71 -1.13 -9.14
CA VAL A 56 1.38 -2.39 -8.76
C VAL A 56 2.63 -2.13 -7.91
N VAL A 57 3.45 -1.15 -8.30
CA VAL A 57 4.65 -0.77 -7.54
C VAL A 57 4.25 -0.30 -6.15
N SER A 58 3.23 0.53 -6.04
CA SER A 58 2.74 1.02 -4.74
C SER A 58 2.23 -0.09 -3.85
N ALA A 59 1.43 -1.01 -4.39
CA ALA A 59 0.90 -2.14 -3.64
C ALA A 59 2.01 -3.06 -3.14
N MET A 60 2.98 -3.41 -3.99
CA MET A 60 4.11 -4.26 -3.62
C MET A 60 5.00 -3.62 -2.56
N THR A 61 5.33 -2.34 -2.70
CA THR A 61 6.14 -1.62 -1.71
C THR A 61 5.41 -1.49 -0.38
N ALA A 62 4.12 -1.11 -0.40
CA ALA A 62 3.32 -1.01 0.81
C ALA A 62 3.20 -2.37 1.52
N ALA A 63 2.96 -3.45 0.78
CA ALA A 63 2.85 -4.79 1.34
C ALA A 63 4.10 -5.20 2.13
N GLY A 64 5.31 -4.88 1.64
CA GLY A 64 6.56 -5.13 2.37
C GLY A 64 6.72 -4.29 3.63
N ILE A 65 6.26 -3.04 3.61
CA ILE A 65 6.32 -2.15 4.78
C ILE A 65 5.31 -2.59 5.84
N ILE A 66 4.07 -2.89 5.43
CA ILE A 66 3.00 -3.30 6.33
C ILE A 66 3.33 -4.64 6.94
N SER A 67 3.77 -5.63 6.14
CA SER A 67 4.15 -6.94 6.68
C SER A 67 5.21 -6.80 7.77
N ALA A 68 6.24 -5.98 7.56
CA ALA A 68 7.25 -5.71 8.58
C ALA A 68 6.71 -5.06 9.86
N ALA A 69 5.58 -4.34 9.80
CA ALA A 69 5.00 -3.63 10.95
C ALA A 69 4.08 -4.50 11.81
N ILE A 70 3.47 -5.55 11.25
CA ILE A 70 2.44 -6.38 11.92
C ILE A 70 2.79 -7.87 11.97
N LEU A 71 3.95 -8.27 11.45
CA LEU A 71 4.46 -9.62 11.57
C LEU A 71 5.02 -9.83 12.98
N ASP A 72 4.57 -10.87 13.65
CA ASP A 72 5.18 -11.33 14.90
C ASP A 72 6.53 -12.02 14.61
N PRO A 73 7.65 -11.52 15.15
CA PRO A 73 8.97 -12.12 14.94
C PRO A 73 9.09 -13.55 15.47
N ALA A 74 8.26 -13.94 16.45
CA ALA A 74 8.31 -15.27 17.07
C ALA A 74 7.47 -16.31 16.31
N THR A 75 6.33 -15.91 15.75
CA THR A 75 5.40 -16.84 15.09
C THR A 75 5.40 -16.72 13.57
N GLY A 76 5.95 -15.64 13.01
CA GLY A 76 5.92 -15.37 11.57
C GLY A 76 4.51 -15.15 11.03
N GLN A 77 3.54 -14.84 11.89
CA GLN A 77 2.15 -14.59 11.51
C GLN A 77 1.79 -13.12 11.66
N LEU A 78 0.80 -12.68 10.88
CA LEU A 78 0.24 -11.34 11.00
C LEU A 78 -0.63 -11.27 12.26
N VAL A 79 -0.33 -10.35 13.17
CA VAL A 79 -1.01 -10.25 14.46
C VAL A 79 -2.27 -9.40 14.35
N GLY A 80 -3.41 -9.95 14.79
CA GLY A 80 -4.63 -9.18 15.03
C GLY A 80 -5.29 -8.60 13.77
N VAL A 81 -4.97 -9.15 12.59
CA VAL A 81 -5.58 -8.73 11.32
C VAL A 81 -5.90 -9.91 10.43
N ASP A 82 -7.00 -9.81 9.68
CA ASP A 82 -7.27 -10.68 8.53
C ASP A 82 -6.36 -10.29 7.35
N PRO A 83 -5.49 -11.20 6.86
CA PRO A 83 -4.63 -10.95 5.70
C PRO A 83 -5.41 -10.60 4.42
N VAL A 84 -6.59 -11.16 4.22
CA VAL A 84 -7.43 -10.91 3.04
C VAL A 84 -7.93 -9.47 3.04
N LEU A 85 -8.44 -9.00 4.19
CA LEU A 85 -8.88 -7.61 4.34
C LEU A 85 -7.71 -6.62 4.20
N LEU A 86 -6.51 -7.00 4.64
CA LEU A 86 -5.31 -6.19 4.50
C LEU A 86 -4.87 -6.04 3.03
N VAL A 87 -4.94 -7.14 2.26
CA VAL A 87 -4.70 -7.12 0.81
C VAL A 87 -5.74 -6.26 0.10
N LEU A 88 -7.02 -6.35 0.48
CA LEU A 88 -8.08 -5.52 -0.08
C LEU A 88 -7.89 -4.03 0.24
N ALA A 89 -7.50 -3.68 1.46
CA ALA A 89 -7.19 -2.30 1.84
C ALA A 89 -6.02 -1.73 1.02
N THR A 90 -4.96 -2.53 0.85
CA THR A 90 -3.80 -2.19 0.03
C THR A 90 -4.19 -2.01 -1.44
N ALA A 91 -4.98 -2.93 -2.00
CA ALA A 91 -5.46 -2.86 -3.38
C ALA A 91 -6.37 -1.64 -3.63
N ALA A 92 -7.22 -1.29 -2.66
CA ALA A 92 -8.01 -0.05 -2.73
C ALA A 92 -7.09 1.18 -2.76
N GLY A 93 -6.08 1.22 -1.88
CA GLY A 93 -5.12 2.32 -1.80
C GLY A 93 -4.25 2.48 -3.05
N SER A 94 -3.93 1.38 -3.74
CA SER A 94 -3.15 1.44 -4.99
C SER A 94 -3.89 2.10 -6.14
N ASN A 95 -5.22 2.23 -6.05
CA ASN A 95 -6.03 2.88 -7.08
C ASN A 95 -6.43 4.29 -6.64
N THR A 96 -5.55 5.00 -5.94
CA THR A 96 -5.80 6.38 -5.50
C THR A 96 -5.20 7.37 -6.47
N LEU A 97 -6.02 8.31 -6.95
CA LEU A 97 -5.66 9.53 -7.69
C LEU A 97 -4.40 9.37 -8.55
N THR A 98 -4.60 9.07 -9.83
CA THR A 98 -3.49 8.92 -10.77
C THR A 98 -3.04 10.27 -11.30
N HIS A 99 -1.76 10.59 -11.12
CA HIS A 99 -1.14 11.78 -11.70
C HIS A 99 -0.63 11.51 -13.13
N ILE A 100 0.04 12.50 -13.71
CA ILE A 100 0.71 12.47 -15.02
C ILE A 100 1.77 11.33 -15.11
N ASN A 101 2.18 10.77 -13.98
CA ASN A 101 3.17 9.70 -13.89
C ASN A 101 2.57 8.30 -14.11
N ASP A 102 1.25 8.18 -14.26
CA ASP A 102 0.58 6.92 -14.54
C ASP A 102 0.33 6.72 -16.04
N ALA A 103 0.65 5.55 -16.57
CA ALA A 103 0.38 5.19 -17.96
C ALA A 103 -1.13 5.16 -18.27
N SER A 104 -1.96 4.73 -17.32
CA SER A 104 -3.42 4.71 -17.47
C SER A 104 -3.98 6.12 -17.69
N PHE A 105 -3.45 7.14 -17.00
CA PHE A 105 -3.86 8.53 -17.18
C PHE A 105 -3.75 8.99 -18.65
N TRP A 106 -2.63 8.69 -19.29
CA TRP A 106 -2.38 9.06 -20.68
C TRP A 106 -3.21 8.25 -21.67
N LEU A 107 -3.48 6.98 -21.35
CA LEU A 107 -4.40 6.13 -22.13
C LEU A 107 -5.80 6.75 -22.16
N PHE A 108 -6.35 7.12 -21.00
CA PHE A 108 -7.70 7.72 -20.91
C PHE A 108 -7.75 9.09 -21.56
N LYS A 109 -6.72 9.93 -21.37
CA LYS A 109 -6.60 11.20 -22.08
C LYS A 109 -6.67 11.01 -23.59
N GLY A 110 -5.87 10.09 -24.13
CA GLY A 110 -5.76 9.85 -25.58
C GLY A 110 -7.00 9.18 -26.18
N TYR A 111 -7.61 8.24 -25.46
CA TYR A 111 -8.79 7.51 -25.93
C TYR A 111 -10.02 8.42 -26.05
N PHE A 112 -10.19 9.37 -25.13
CA PHE A 112 -11.33 10.29 -25.08
C PHE A 112 -11.01 11.70 -25.60
N ASP A 113 -9.80 11.93 -26.13
CA ASP A 113 -9.28 13.23 -26.58
C ASP A 113 -9.50 14.37 -25.55
N LEU A 114 -9.27 14.06 -24.27
CA LEU A 114 -9.49 14.99 -23.18
C LEU A 114 -8.29 15.94 -22.96
N SER A 115 -8.57 17.10 -22.37
CA SER A 115 -7.53 17.94 -21.80
C SER A 115 -6.93 17.29 -20.55
N VAL A 116 -5.70 17.66 -20.17
CA VAL A 116 -5.06 17.18 -18.92
C VAL A 116 -5.92 17.53 -17.69
N LYS A 117 -6.50 18.73 -17.68
CA LYS A 117 -7.37 19.20 -16.59
C LYS A 117 -8.64 18.37 -16.47
N ASP A 118 -9.26 18.05 -17.59
CA ASP A 118 -10.50 17.27 -17.60
C ASP A 118 -10.23 15.79 -17.28
N THR A 119 -9.09 15.26 -17.73
CA THR A 119 -8.65 13.90 -17.36
C THR A 119 -8.43 13.79 -15.85
N LEU A 120 -7.75 14.76 -15.23
CA LEU A 120 -7.57 14.76 -13.76
C LEU A 120 -8.91 14.84 -13.02
N LYS A 121 -9.85 15.64 -13.51
CA LYS A 121 -11.18 15.81 -12.89
C LYS A 121 -12.09 14.59 -13.04
N THR A 122 -11.92 13.81 -14.09
CA THR A 122 -12.78 12.66 -14.40
C THR A 122 -12.11 11.38 -13.94
N TRP A 123 -11.01 11.02 -14.58
CA TRP A 123 -10.23 9.81 -14.28
C TRP A 123 -9.60 9.87 -12.88
N GLY A 124 -8.95 10.97 -12.54
CA GLY A 124 -8.33 11.11 -11.21
C GLY A 124 -9.35 11.09 -10.07
N LEU A 125 -10.53 11.69 -10.28
CA LEU A 125 -11.62 11.66 -9.30
C LEU A 125 -12.26 10.28 -9.20
N LEU A 126 -12.46 9.58 -10.32
CA LEU A 126 -12.96 8.21 -10.35
C LEU A 126 -12.09 7.28 -9.49
N GLU A 127 -10.76 7.34 -9.70
CA GLU A 127 -9.79 6.54 -8.95
C GLU A 127 -9.84 6.90 -7.45
N LEU A 128 -9.84 8.19 -7.11
CA LEU A 128 -9.97 8.62 -5.72
C LEU A 128 -11.25 8.08 -5.06
N VAL A 129 -12.39 8.15 -5.75
CA VAL A 129 -13.67 7.60 -5.25
C VAL A 129 -13.57 6.09 -5.09
N ASN A 130 -13.03 5.36 -6.06
CA ASN A 130 -12.84 3.92 -5.98
C ASN A 130 -11.99 3.52 -4.77
N SER A 131 -10.89 4.23 -4.53
CA SER A 131 -10.01 3.99 -3.38
C SER A 131 -10.70 4.22 -2.04
N VAL A 132 -11.43 5.33 -1.89
CA VAL A 132 -12.13 5.65 -0.64
C VAL A 132 -13.31 4.70 -0.39
N VAL A 133 -14.10 4.39 -1.42
CA VAL A 133 -15.20 3.43 -1.32
C VAL A 133 -14.68 2.04 -0.99
N GLY A 134 -13.58 1.62 -1.61
CA GLY A 134 -12.90 0.35 -1.31
C GLY A 134 -12.48 0.26 0.15
N LEU A 135 -11.86 1.31 0.70
CA LEU A 135 -11.51 1.37 2.12
C LEU A 135 -12.75 1.26 3.02
N ILE A 136 -13.81 2.01 2.73
CA ILE A 136 -15.05 1.98 3.53
C ILE A 136 -15.64 0.57 3.57
N ILE A 137 -15.69 -0.12 2.42
CA ILE A 137 -16.18 -1.50 2.34
C ILE A 137 -15.32 -2.44 3.18
N VAL A 138 -13.99 -2.32 3.10
CA VAL A 138 -13.08 -3.13 3.93
C VAL A 138 -13.32 -2.89 5.42
N LEU A 139 -13.49 -1.63 5.83
CA LEU A 139 -13.76 -1.30 7.22
C LEU A 139 -15.09 -1.86 7.69
N ILE A 140 -16.15 -1.77 6.88
CA ILE A 140 -17.46 -2.36 7.20
C ILE A 140 -17.33 -3.88 7.39
N ILE A 141 -16.63 -4.57 6.47
CA ILE A 141 -16.44 -6.02 6.59
C ILE A 141 -15.62 -6.35 7.85
N SER A 142 -14.57 -5.58 8.15
CA SER A 142 -13.74 -5.79 9.33
C SER A 142 -14.47 -5.67 10.67
N MET A 143 -15.62 -5.00 10.71
CA MET A 143 -16.44 -4.89 11.91
C MET A 143 -17.34 -6.10 12.15
N ILE A 144 -17.57 -6.92 11.12
CA ILE A 144 -18.49 -8.06 11.13
C ILE A 144 -17.73 -9.39 11.06
N ALA A 145 -16.51 -9.38 10.51
CA ALA A 145 -15.62 -10.53 10.38
C ALA A 145 -14.94 -10.93 11.70
#